data_AF-A0A182W375-F1
#
_entry.id   AF-A0A182W375-F1
#
_cell.length_a   1.000
_cell.length_b   1.000
_cell.length_c   1.000
_cell.angle_alpha   90.00
_cell.angle_beta   90.00
_cell.angle_gamma   90.00
#
_symmetry.space_group_name_H-M   'P 1'
#
loop_
_entity.id
_entity.type
_entity.pdbx_description
1 polymer ?
#
loop_
_entity_poly.entity_id
_entity_poly.type
_entity_poly.pdbx_seq_one_letter_code
_entity_poly.pdbx_strand_id
1 'polypeptide(L)' 'MIANATVPRLASVAAQALQRRTYFSVTSSLPQVRVSLAEKTAHGLAIFFGVIAYPIWVVSHVREYKGGH' A
#
# COMPACT_ATOMS: atom_id res chain seq x y z
N MET A 1 32.75 44.00 15.97
CA MET A 1 32.97 42.53 15.96
C MET A 1 31.63 41.75 15.94
N ILE A 2 30.76 41.95 14.94
CA ILE A 2 29.42 41.29 14.86
C ILE A 2 29.22 40.64 13.48
N ALA A 3 30.22 39.93 12.97
CA ALA A 3 30.12 39.23 11.68
C ALA A 3 30.17 37.69 11.80
N ASN A 4 30.60 37.15 12.95
CA ASN A 4 30.87 35.72 13.10
C ASN A 4 29.81 34.92 13.88
N ALA A 5 28.80 35.56 14.47
CA ALA A 5 27.77 34.87 15.25
C ALA A 5 26.57 34.35 14.41
N THR A 6 26.43 34.84 13.17
CA THR A 6 25.32 34.50 12.27
C THR A 6 25.55 33.19 11.50
N VAL A 7 26.80 32.86 11.18
CA VAL A 7 27.19 31.64 10.45
C VAL A 7 26.76 30.34 11.15
N PRO A 8 27.03 30.13 12.46
CA PRO A 8 26.62 28.88 13.13
C PRO A 8 25.10 28.73 13.24
N ARG A 9 24.36 29.85 13.30
CA ARG A 9 22.90 29.86 13.37
C ARG A 9 22.25 29.51 12.04
N LEU A 10 22.82 29.97 10.93
CA LEU A 10 22.36 29.57 9.60
C LEU A 10 22.69 28.10 9.31
N ALA A 11 23.86 27.62 9.74
CA ALA A 11 24.24 26.22 9.61
C ALA A 11 23.31 25.28 10.39
N SER A 12 22.91 25.65 11.62
CA SER A 12 21.98 24.85 12.42
C SER A 12 20.56 24.84 11.84
N VAL A 13 20.07 25.96 11.32
CA VAL A 13 18.78 26.03 10.61
C VAL A 13 18.79 25.18 9.33
N ALA A 14 19.88 25.23 8.56
CA ALA A 14 20.05 24.40 7.37
C ALA A 14 20.10 22.90 7.72
N ALA A 15 20.83 22.53 8.77
CA ALA A 15 20.89 21.15 9.25
C ALA A 15 19.52 20.65 9.76
N GLN A 16 18.78 21.46 10.51
CA GLN A 16 17.41 21.14 10.96
C GLN A 16 16.43 21.00 9.79
N ALA A 17 16.54 21.85 8.77
CA ALA A 17 15.73 21.74 7.55
C ALA A 17 16.04 20.46 6.75
N LEU A 18 17.32 20.08 6.67
CA LEU A 18 17.76 18.83 6.04
C LEU A 18 17.23 17.60 6.82
N GLN A 19 17.29 17.65 8.15
CA GLN A 19 16.82 16.58 9.03
C GLN A 19 15.30 16.36 8.92
N ARG A 20 14.50 17.42 8.71
CA ARG A 20 13.06 17.29 8.43
C ARG A 20 12.75 16.61 7.10
N ARG A 21 13.67 16.64 6.12
CA ARG A 21 13.50 15.94 4.83
C ARG A 21 13.91 14.48 4.86
N THR A 22 14.83 14.09 5.75
CA THR A 22 15.34 12.71 5.81
C THR A 22 14.50 11.77 6.67
N TYR A 23 13.68 12.30 7.59
CA TYR A 23 12.76 11.50 8.41
C TYR A 23 11.29 11.79 8.05
N PHE A 24 10.84 11.27 6.91
CA PHE A 24 9.40 11.15 6.64
C PHE A 24 8.86 9.94 7.41
N SER A 25 8.31 10.16 8.61
CA SER A 25 7.43 9.17 9.21
C SER A 25 6.12 9.16 8.43
N VAL A 26 5.92 8.16 7.58
CA VAL A 26 4.61 7.90 6.96
C VAL A 26 3.71 7.33 8.05
N THR A 27 3.18 8.21 8.89
CA THR A 27 2.19 7.84 9.90
C THR A 27 0.83 7.86 9.22
N SER A 28 0.15 6.72 9.17
CA SER A 28 -1.22 6.66 8.65
C SER A 28 -2.12 7.55 9.51
N SER A 29 -2.82 8.50 8.89
CA SER A 29 -3.92 9.20 9.53
C SER A 29 -5.08 8.24 9.82
N LEU A 30 -6.04 8.66 10.64
CA LEU A 30 -7.28 7.90 10.82
C LEU A 30 -7.96 7.65 9.46
N PRO A 31 -8.50 6.45 9.20
CA PRO A 31 -9.20 6.18 7.95
C PRO A 31 -10.37 7.15 7.74
N GLN A 32 -10.42 7.80 6.58
CA GLN A 32 -11.59 8.62 6.19
C GLN A 32 -12.84 7.76 6.02
N VAL A 33 -12.67 6.51 5.58
CA VAL A 33 -13.73 5.51 5.46
C VAL A 33 -13.28 4.24 6.18
N ARG A 34 -14.12 3.75 7.10
CA ARG A 34 -13.88 2.49 7.82
C ARG A 34 -14.55 1.36 7.05
N VAL A 35 -13.73 0.46 6.53
CA VAL A 35 -14.22 -0.78 5.89
C VAL A 35 -14.51 -1.79 7.00
N SER A 36 -15.76 -2.25 7.09
CA SER A 36 -16.17 -3.24 8.08
C SER A 36 -15.52 -4.60 7.82
N LEU A 37 -15.49 -5.48 8.83
CA LEU A 37 -15.01 -6.86 8.63
C LEU A 37 -15.82 -7.57 7.54
N ALA A 38 -17.15 -7.42 7.57
CA ALA A 38 -18.04 -8.04 6.60
C ALA A 38 -17.72 -7.59 5.17
N GLU A 39 -17.46 -6.29 4.98
CA GLU A 39 -17.09 -5.73 3.70
C GLU A 39 -15.72 -6.24 3.23
N LYS A 40 -14.73 -6.32 4.11
CA LYS A 40 -13.43 -6.93 3.78
C LYS A 40 -13.58 -8.39 3.35
N THR A 41 -14.40 -9.16 4.07
CA THR A 41 -14.66 -10.56 3.73
C THR A 41 -15.37 -10.67 2.38
N ALA A 42 -16.38 -9.85 2.12
CA ALA A 42 -17.09 -9.86 0.84
C ALA A 42 -16.15 -9.57 -0.34
N HIS A 43 -15.31 -8.54 -0.25
CA HIS A 43 -14.32 -8.23 -1.27
C HIS A 43 -13.27 -9.34 -1.42
N GLY A 44 -12.80 -9.90 -0.29
CA GLY A 44 -11.84 -11.00 -0.30
C GLY A 44 -12.37 -12.24 -1.02
N LEU A 45 -13.62 -12.63 -0.73
CA LEU A 45 -14.28 -13.75 -1.41
C LEU A 45 -14.51 -13.45 -2.89
N ALA A 46 -14.98 -12.24 -3.22
CA ALA A 46 -15.21 -11.84 -4.61
C ALA A 46 -13.92 -11.91 -5.45
N ILE A 47 -12.80 -11.43 -4.91
CA ILE A 47 -11.49 -11.51 -5.57
C ILE A 47 -11.03 -12.96 -5.67
N PHE A 48 -11.09 -13.72 -4.58
CA PHE A 48 -10.64 -15.11 -4.55
C PHE A 48 -11.39 -15.97 -5.56
N PHE A 49 -12.72 -15.99 -5.50
CA PHE A 49 -13.54 -16.76 -6.43
C PHE A 49 -13.47 -16.22 -7.86
N GLY A 50 -13.39 -14.90 -8.03
CA GLY A 50 -13.24 -14.28 -9.35
C GLY A 50 -11.98 -14.75 -10.09
N VAL A 51 -10.86 -14.87 -9.37
CA VAL A 51 -9.59 -15.32 -9.96
C VAL A 51 -9.62 -16.82 -10.32
N ILE A 52 -10.18 -17.67 -9.45
CA ILE A 52 -10.12 -19.12 -9.64
C ILE A 52 -11.28 -19.70 -10.45
N ALA A 53 -12.39 -18.98 -10.61
CA ALA A 53 -13.58 -19.49 -11.29
C ALA A 53 -13.30 -20.00 -12.71
N TYR A 54 -12.57 -19.22 -13.51
CA TYR A 54 -12.28 -19.61 -14.89
C TYR A 54 -11.29 -20.79 -14.98
N PRO A 55 -10.15 -20.80 -14.27
CA PRO A 55 -9.29 -22.00 -14.22
C PRO A 55 -10.01 -23.26 -13.74
N ILE A 56 -10.88 -23.14 -12.71
CA ILE A 56 -11.68 -24.27 -12.22
C ILE A 56 -12.60 -24.78 -13.32
N TRP A 57 -13.29 -23.88 -14.04
CA TRP A 57 -14.14 -24.26 -15.17
C TRP A 57 -13.35 -24.99 -16.26
N VAL A 58 -12.18 -24.49 -16.66
CA VAL A 58 -11.35 -25.16 -17.67
C VAL A 58 -10.95 -26.57 -17.21
N VAL A 59 -10.47 -26.69 -15.97
CA VAL A 59 -10.03 -27.99 -15.43
C VAL A 59 -11.21 -28.95 -15.24
N SER A 60 -12.39 -28.47 -14.87
CA SER A 60 -13.56 -29.34 -14.69
C SER A 60 -14.08 -29.91 -16.01
N HIS A 61 -13.81 -29.25 -17.15
CA HIS A 61 -14.24 -29.69 -18.48
C HIS A 61 -13.10 -30.35 -19.29
N VAL A 62 -11.95 -30.66 -18.67
CA VAL A 62 -10.81 -31.28 -19.36
C VAL A 62 -11.16 -32.60 -20.07
N ARG A 63 -12.14 -33.35 -19.58
CA ARG A 63 -12.59 -34.60 -20.20
C ARG A 63 -13.30 -34.36 -21.52
N GLU A 64 -14.16 -33.35 -21.57
CA GLU A 64 -14.89 -32.96 -22.77
C GLU A 64 -13.92 -32.52 -23.87
N TYR A 65 -12.87 -31.79 -23.51
CA TYR A 65 -11.81 -31.39 -24.45
C TYR A 65 -11.03 -32.58 -25.01
N LYS A 66 -10.98 -33.69 -24.28
CA LYS A 66 -10.32 -34.94 -24.70
C LYS A 66 -11.27 -35.92 -25.41
N GLY A 67 -12.52 -35.53 -25.65
CA GLY A 67 -13.53 -36.41 -26.24
C GLY A 67 -14.03 -37.52 -25.30
N GLY A 68 -13.81 -37.37 -23.99
CA GLY A 68 -14.42 -38.23 -22.99
C GLY A 68 -15.85 -37.78 -22.73
N HIS A 69 -16.82 -38.65 -23.02
CA HIS A 69 -18.20 -38.53 -22.54
C HIS A 69 -18.25 -38.62 -21.01
#